data_AF-A0A368YKU8-F1
#
_entry.id   AF-A0A368YKU8-F1
#
_cell.length_a   1.000
_cell.length_b   1.000
_cell.length_c   1.000
_cell.angle_alpha   90.00
_cell.angle_beta   90.00
_cell.angle_gamma   90.00
#
_symmetry.space_group_name_H-M   'P 1'
#
loop_
_entity.id
_entity.type
_entity.pdbx_description
1 polymer ?
#
loop_
_entity_poly.entity_id
_entity_poly.type
_entity_poly.pdbx_seq_one_letter_code
_entity_poly.pdbx_strand_id
1 'polypeptide(L)'
;MNRPTTGLLALVLTIGLHSQFAFAVEDSTSQLATINKIIRGEGKPGETATAKNGEVVYTVLEDGTVEIRNLRYNTVQRFGTIKSNDNSRSK
;
A
#
# COMPACT_ATOMS: atom_id res chain seq x y z
N MET A 1 39.86 -37.83 -39.51
CA MET A 1 38.43 -37.73 -39.85
C MET A 1 37.55 -37.82 -38.58
N ASN A 2 37.77 -36.87 -37.68
CA ASN A 2 36.84 -35.95 -37.03
C ASN A 2 35.36 -36.39 -36.92
N ARG A 3 34.90 -36.62 -35.69
CA ARG A 3 33.53 -36.27 -35.25
C ARG A 3 33.59 -35.70 -33.83
N PRO A 4 33.30 -34.42 -33.61
CA PRO A 4 33.19 -33.85 -32.27
C PRO A 4 31.78 -34.11 -31.71
N THR A 5 31.71 -34.71 -30.53
CA THR A 5 30.47 -34.90 -29.77
C THR A 5 30.16 -33.59 -29.06
N THR A 6 29.22 -32.81 -29.62
CA THR A 6 28.75 -31.55 -29.04
C THR A 6 27.85 -31.84 -27.84
N GLY A 7 28.39 -31.71 -26.62
CA GLY A 7 27.60 -31.69 -25.39
C GLY A 7 26.98 -30.31 -25.19
N LEU A 8 25.67 -30.19 -25.39
CA LEU A 8 24.91 -28.97 -25.14
C LEU A 8 24.86 -28.68 -23.63
N LEU A 9 25.38 -27.51 -23.27
CA LEU A 9 25.35 -26.89 -21.94
C LEU A 9 23.89 -26.60 -21.55
N ALA A 10 23.38 -27.24 -20.50
CA ALA A 10 22.12 -26.84 -19.87
C ALA A 10 22.42 -25.80 -18.77
N LEU A 11 22.42 -24.52 -19.14
CA LEU A 11 22.44 -23.41 -18.18
C LEU A 11 21.03 -23.24 -17.60
N VAL A 12 20.78 -23.85 -16.43
CA VAL A 12 19.57 -23.60 -15.66
C VAL A 12 19.75 -22.29 -14.90
N LEU A 13 19.20 -21.20 -15.46
CA LEU A 13 19.13 -19.90 -14.81
C LEU A 13 17.92 -19.88 -13.86
N THR A 14 18.12 -20.25 -12.59
CA THR A 14 17.13 -20.01 -11.54
C THR A 14 17.17 -18.53 -11.16
N ILE A 15 16.36 -17.72 -11.86
CA ILE A 15 16.09 -16.35 -11.43
C ILE A 15 15.14 -16.44 -10.23
N GLY A 16 15.70 -16.66 -9.05
CA GLY A 16 15.00 -16.42 -7.80
C GLY A 16 14.71 -14.93 -7.68
N LEU A 17 13.54 -14.51 -8.15
CA LEU A 17 12.94 -13.22 -7.83
C LEU A 17 12.60 -13.23 -6.33
N HIS A 18 13.62 -13.06 -5.48
CA HIS A 18 13.39 -12.66 -4.10
C HIS A 18 12.96 -11.20 -4.18
N SER A 19 11.65 -10.97 -4.33
CA SER A 19 11.06 -9.66 -4.10
C SER A 19 11.28 -9.34 -2.63
N GLN A 20 12.43 -8.73 -2.34
CA GLN A 20 12.69 -8.11 -1.07
C GLN A 20 11.80 -6.88 -1.03
N PHE A 21 10.61 -7.01 -0.45
CA PHE A 21 9.85 -5.85 0.00
C PHE A 21 10.71 -5.15 1.05
N ALA A 22 11.55 -4.22 0.59
CA ALA A 22 12.27 -3.31 1.45
C ALA A 22 11.24 -2.34 2.01
N PHE A 23 10.64 -2.69 3.14
CA PHE A 23 9.87 -1.74 3.94
C PHE A 23 10.86 -0.69 4.45
N ALA A 24 10.95 0.44 3.76
CA ALA A 24 11.62 1.61 4.29
C ALA A 24 10.95 1.93 5.63
N VAL A 25 11.73 1.99 6.71
CA VAL A 25 11.28 2.53 7.99
C VAL A 25 11.05 4.02 7.77
N GLU A 26 9.89 4.38 7.21
CA GLU A 26 9.52 5.77 7.01
C GLU A 26 9.48 6.46 8.38
N ASP A 27 10.16 7.61 8.45
CA ASP A 27 10.23 8.48 9.63
C ASP A 27 8.85 8.58 10.30
N SER A 28 8.77 8.11 11.53
CA SER A 28 7.50 8.02 12.29
C SER A 28 6.80 9.37 12.42
N THR A 29 7.55 10.47 12.37
CA THR A 29 7.01 11.83 12.40
C THR A 29 6.29 12.17 11.10
N SER A 30 6.88 11.81 9.97
CA SER A 30 6.30 11.98 8.63
C SER A 30 5.00 11.17 8.49
N GLN A 31 5.02 9.91 8.93
CA GLN A 31 3.83 9.05 8.87
C GLN A 31 2.68 9.60 9.70
N LEU A 32 2.95 10.12 10.90
CA LEU A 32 1.92 10.71 11.75
C LEU A 32 1.29 11.96 11.11
N ALA A 33 2.09 12.80 10.44
CA ALA A 33 1.58 13.96 9.71
C ALA A 33 0.66 13.53 8.55
N THR A 34 1.06 12.52 7.78
CA THR A 34 0.25 11.96 6.68
C THR A 34 -1.04 11.34 7.20
N ILE A 35 -1.01 10.57 8.29
CA ILE A 35 -2.21 10.02 8.91
C ILE A 35 -3.19 11.13 9.31
N ASN A 36 -2.69 12.19 9.97
CA ASN A 36 -3.54 13.30 10.38
C ASN A 36 -4.18 14.00 9.17
N LYS A 37 -3.43 14.17 8.08
CA LYS A 37 -3.95 14.72 6.82
C LYS A 37 -5.04 13.83 6.22
N ILE A 38 -4.83 12.51 6.17
CA ILE A 38 -5.82 11.54 5.68
C ILE A 38 -7.10 11.59 6.51
N ILE A 39 -6.99 11.56 7.84
CA ILE A 39 -8.15 11.55 8.75
C ILE A 39 -8.94 12.86 8.67
N ARG A 40 -8.27 13.98 8.36
CA ARG A 40 -8.91 15.29 8.12
C ARG A 40 -9.59 15.40 6.75
N GLY A 41 -9.45 14.39 5.89
CA GLY A 41 -9.98 14.41 4.53
C GLY A 41 -9.14 15.24 3.55
N GLU A 42 -7.91 15.60 3.92
CA GLU A 42 -6.97 16.34 3.07
C GLU A 42 -6.07 15.41 2.25
N GLY A 43 -6.17 14.10 2.46
CA GLY A 43 -5.42 13.08 1.74
C GLY A 43 -5.82 12.98 0.27
N LYS A 44 -4.87 12.62 -0.59
CA LYS A 44 -5.08 12.39 -2.02
C LYS A 44 -5.40 10.92 -2.30
N PRO A 45 -6.20 10.58 -3.31
CA PRO A 45 -6.36 9.20 -3.77
C PRO A 45 -5.02 8.48 -3.95
N GLY A 46 -4.94 7.25 -3.44
CA GLY A 46 -3.72 6.43 -3.43
C GLY A 46 -2.73 6.76 -2.30
N GLU A 47 -2.95 7.84 -1.55
CA GLU A 47 -2.10 8.19 -0.40
C GLU A 47 -2.29 7.15 0.70
N THR A 48 -1.17 6.64 1.22
CA THR A 48 -1.14 5.55 2.20
C THR A 48 -0.23 5.93 3.36
N ALA A 49 -0.60 5.57 4.58
CA ALA A 49 0.24 5.76 5.76
C ALA A 49 0.06 4.62 6.75
N THR A 50 1.11 4.31 7.53
CA THR A 50 1.04 3.23 8.51
C THR A 50 1.24 3.72 9.94
N ALA A 51 0.54 3.08 10.87
CA ALA A 51 0.65 3.35 12.30
C ALA A 51 0.93 2.06 13.06
N LYS A 52 1.34 2.21 14.33
CA LYS A 52 1.54 1.08 15.26
C LYS A 52 2.51 0.03 14.67
N ASN A 53 3.65 0.48 14.17
CA ASN A 53 4.69 -0.37 13.57
C ASN A 53 4.21 -1.16 12.34
N GLY A 54 3.33 -0.56 11.52
CA GLY A 54 2.78 -1.20 10.33
C GLY A 54 1.54 -2.04 10.57
N GLU A 55 1.05 -2.17 11.80
CA GLU A 55 -0.16 -2.95 12.11
C GLU A 55 -1.42 -2.32 11.50
N VAL A 56 -1.49 -0.99 11.48
CA VAL A 56 -2.66 -0.27 10.97
C VAL A 56 -2.27 0.53 9.73
N VAL A 57 -2.97 0.31 8.63
CA VAL A 57 -2.75 0.98 7.35
C VAL A 57 -3.95 1.87 7.06
N TYR A 58 -3.69 3.12 6.75
CA TYR A 58 -4.66 4.10 6.28
C TYR A 58 -4.44 4.30 4.79
N THR A 59 -5.48 4.12 3.98
CA THR A 59 -5.42 4.31 2.53
C THR A 59 -6.57 5.21 2.09
N VAL A 60 -6.29 6.23 1.30
CA VAL A 60 -7.32 7.00 0.60
C VAL A 60 -7.63 6.28 -0.71
N LEU A 61 -8.87 5.84 -0.87
CA LEU A 61 -9.35 5.18 -2.08
C LEU A 61 -9.67 6.21 -3.19
N GLU A 62 -9.81 5.73 -4.43
CA GLU A 62 -10.08 6.56 -5.62
C GLU A 62 -11.36 7.40 -5.52
N ASP A 63 -12.35 6.92 -4.77
CA ASP A 63 -13.61 7.62 -4.52
C ASP A 63 -13.51 8.69 -3.41
N GLY A 64 -12.33 8.85 -2.79
CA GLY A 64 -12.09 9.76 -1.67
C GLY A 64 -12.47 9.17 -0.30
N THR A 65 -12.91 7.91 -0.24
CA THR A 65 -13.17 7.19 1.00
C THR A 65 -11.85 6.81 1.67
N VAL A 66 -11.76 6.91 2.99
CA VAL A 66 -10.60 6.44 3.75
C VAL A 66 -10.85 5.00 4.22
N GLU A 67 -10.00 4.07 3.79
CA GLU A 67 -9.94 2.70 4.31
C GLU A 67 -8.90 2.61 5.43
N ILE A 68 -9.31 2.08 6.57
CA ILE A 68 -8.45 1.77 7.72
C ILE A 68 -8.42 0.26 7.88
N ARG A 69 -7.25 -0.34 7.69
CA ARG A 69 -7.03 -1.78 7.80
C ARG A 69 -6.14 -2.08 8.99
N ASN A 70 -6.61 -2.93 9.91
CA ASN A 70 -5.75 -3.51 10.94
C ASN A 70 -5.31 -4.91 10.48
N LEU A 71 -4.02 -5.07 10.20
CA LEU A 71 -3.43 -6.30 9.69
C LEU A 71 -3.34 -7.40 10.75
N ARG A 72 -3.22 -7.05 12.03
CA ARG A 72 -3.14 -8.02 13.13
C ARG A 72 -4.45 -8.74 13.37
N TYR A 73 -5.56 -7.99 13.34
CA TYR A 73 -6.89 -8.55 13.56
C TYR A 73 -7.67 -8.81 12.27
N ASN A 74 -7.05 -8.54 11.11
CA ASN A 74 -7.65 -8.67 9.79
C ASN A 74 -9.01 -7.96 9.67
N THR A 75 -9.09 -6.74 10.20
CA THR A 75 -10.31 -5.92 10.16
C THR A 75 -10.14 -4.75 9.20
N VAL A 76 -11.26 -4.33 8.59
CA VAL A 76 -11.31 -3.20 7.66
C VAL A 76 -12.48 -2.30 8.05
N GLN A 77 -12.21 -1.01 8.11
CA GLN A 77 -13.21 0.04 8.31
C GLN A 77 -13.10 1.06 7.19
N ARG A 78 -14.22 1.61 6.74
CA ARG A 78 -14.26 2.61 5.68
C ARG A 78 -15.04 3.82 6.16
N PHE A 79 -14.46 5.00 5.97
CA PHE A 79 -15.06 6.28 6.32
C PHE A 79 -15.20 7.10 5.06
N GLY A 80 -16.44 7.36 4.66
CA GLY A 80 -16.70 8.34 3.60
C GLY A 80 -16.25 9.71 4.07
N THR A 81 -15.58 10.46 3.20
CA THR A 81 -15.46 11.90 3.39
C THR A 81 -16.85 12.50 3.24
N ILE A 82 -17.34 13.19 4.28
CA ILE A 82 -18.59 13.96 4.17
C ILE A 82 -18.34 14.99 3.06
N LYS A 83 -19.02 14.84 1.92
CA LYS A 83 -18.91 15.86 0.87
C LYS A 83 -19.47 17.15 1.45
N SER A 84 -18.76 18.28 1.29
CA SER A 84 -19.27 19.59 1.70
C SER A 84 -20.66 19.92 1.11
N ASN A 85 -21.08 19.20 0.06
CA ASN A 85 -22.36 19.38 -0.61
C ASN A 85 -23.49 18.43 -0.14
N ASP A 86 -23.23 17.53 0.82
CA ASP A 86 -24.28 16.66 1.38
C ASP A 86 -25.22 17.41 2.36
N ASN A 87 -24.97 18.70 2.59
CA ASN A 87 -25.87 19.58 3.34
C ASN A 87 -27.02 20.16 2.49
N SER A 88 -27.46 19.43 1.45
CA SER A 88 -28.71 19.76 0.75
C SER A 88 -29.89 19.26 1.58
N ARG A 89 -30.17 20.00 2.67
CA ARG A 89 -31.40 19.89 3.44
C ARG A 89 -32.57 20.04 2.46
N SER A 90 -33.23 18.94 2.13
CA SER A 90 -34.49 18.93 1.38
C SER A 90 -35.47 19.84 2.11
N LYS A 91 -35.91 20.89 1.41
CA LYS A 91 -36.84 21.89 1.92
C LYS A 91 -38.26 21.38 1.77
#